data_AF-A0A6M4H1V2-F1
#
_entry.id   AF-A0A6M4H1V2-F1
#
_cell.length_a   1.000
_cell.length_b   1.000
_cell.length_c   1.000
_cell.angle_alpha   90.00
_cell.angle_beta   90.00
_cell.angle_gamma   90.00
#
_symmetry.space_group_name_H-M   'P 1'
#
loop_
_entity.id
_entity.type
_entity.pdbx_description
1 polymer ?
#
loop_
_entity_poly.entity_id
_entity_poly.type
_entity_poly.pdbx_seq_one_letter_code
_entity_poly.pdbx_strand_id
1 'polypeptide(L)'
;MDRDSAKSVVEAIEAASAKVNESLHTVMCNESLGTAKVYGRLVGDFLGISYTNALARIWKAYPDLEPPEMKTPYVEAKPSLTAESRAAIQEGLTHALEAMDRVRATMIESDPSLSLRKGDIAELEATVDALAAFLERPRFREEPSTDV
;
A
#
# COMPACT_ATOMS: atom_id res chain seq x y z
N MET A 1 13.47 -17.14 -30.59
CA MET A 1 14.42 -16.32 -29.82
C MET A 1 15.58 -17.22 -29.44
N ASP A 2 16.82 -16.73 -29.49
CA ASP A 2 17.98 -17.45 -28.96
C ASP A 2 18.25 -17.07 -27.49
N ARG A 3 19.18 -17.77 -26.85
CA ARG A 3 19.48 -17.58 -25.43
C ARG A 3 20.07 -16.19 -25.14
N ASP A 4 20.90 -15.66 -26.03
CA ASP A 4 21.56 -14.36 -25.81
C ASP A 4 20.56 -13.21 -25.92
N SER A 5 19.64 -13.28 -26.88
CA SER A 5 18.50 -12.38 -26.98
C SER A 5 17.60 -12.47 -25.75
N ALA A 6 17.31 -13.70 -25.28
CA ALA A 6 16.52 -13.93 -24.08
C ALA A 6 17.16 -13.28 -22.84
N LYS A 7 18.47 -13.47 -22.65
CA LYS A 7 19.24 -12.86 -21.57
C LYS A 7 19.18 -11.34 -21.63
N SER A 8 19.38 -10.74 -22.79
CA SER A 8 19.30 -9.29 -22.96
C SER A 8 17.92 -8.73 -22.60
N VAL A 9 16.84 -9.45 -22.94
CA VAL A 9 15.47 -9.06 -22.55
C VAL A 9 15.28 -9.15 -21.03
N VAL A 10 15.76 -10.22 -20.38
CA VAL A 10 15.70 -10.35 -18.91
C VAL A 10 16.40 -9.18 -18.24
N GLU A 11 17.65 -8.89 -18.63
CA GLU A 11 18.45 -7.79 -18.07
C GLU A 11 17.76 -6.43 -18.27
N ALA A 12 17.16 -6.19 -19.45
CA ALA A 12 16.45 -4.94 -19.74
C ALA A 12 15.19 -4.78 -18.88
N ILE A 13 14.40 -5.85 -18.69
CA ILE A 13 13.19 -5.83 -17.87
C ILE A 13 13.55 -5.65 -16.38
N GLU A 14 14.59 -6.31 -15.89
CA GLU A 14 15.07 -6.16 -14.51
C GLU A 14 15.56 -4.73 -14.25
N ALA A 15 16.35 -4.17 -15.17
CA ALA A 15 16.81 -2.78 -15.08
C ALA A 15 15.65 -1.79 -15.08
N ALA A 16 14.66 -1.99 -15.96
CA ALA A 16 13.45 -1.18 -15.99
C ALA A 16 12.64 -1.31 -14.69
N SER A 17 12.48 -2.53 -14.18
CA SER A 17 11.77 -2.80 -12.93
C SER A 17 12.42 -2.09 -11.74
N ALA A 18 13.75 -2.10 -11.65
CA ALA A 18 14.49 -1.36 -10.63
C ALA A 18 14.25 0.15 -10.73
N LYS A 19 14.32 0.73 -11.94
CA LYS A 19 14.11 2.17 -12.16
C LYS A 19 12.68 2.61 -11.85
N VAL A 20 11.70 1.79 -12.23
CA VAL A 20 10.29 2.05 -11.92
C VAL A 20 10.06 1.99 -10.41
N ASN A 21 10.65 1.01 -9.70
CA ASN A 21 10.55 0.94 -8.26
C ASN A 21 11.24 2.13 -7.55
N GLU A 22 12.41 2.56 -8.00
CA GLU A 22 13.08 3.77 -7.50
C GLU A 22 12.21 5.02 -7.68
N SER A 23 11.59 5.17 -8.86
CA SER A 23 10.72 6.32 -9.15
C SER A 23 9.47 6.37 -8.28
N LEU A 24 8.94 5.21 -7.85
CA LEU A 24 7.83 5.15 -6.90
C LEU A 24 8.20 5.84 -5.59
N HIS A 25 9.40 5.59 -5.07
CA HIS A 25 9.88 6.23 -3.85
C HIS A 25 9.92 7.76 -4.00
N THR A 26 10.46 8.25 -5.12
CA THR A 26 10.47 9.70 -5.40
C THR A 26 9.07 10.30 -5.44
N VAL A 27 8.12 9.66 -6.13
CA VAL A 27 6.73 10.13 -6.19
C VAL A 27 6.09 10.12 -4.79
N MET A 28 6.30 9.07 -3.99
CA MET A 28 5.75 8.98 -2.63
C MET A 28 6.25 10.10 -1.70
N CYS A 29 7.46 10.60 -1.92
CA CYS A 29 8.04 11.66 -1.08
C CYS A 29 7.68 13.09 -1.52
N ASN A 30 7.32 13.30 -2.80
CA ASN A 30 7.18 14.65 -3.37
C ASN A 30 5.76 14.99 -3.83
N GLU A 31 4.90 13.99 -3.99
CA GLU A 31 3.57 14.18 -4.54
C GLU A 31 2.47 13.95 -3.50
N SER A 32 1.26 14.41 -3.83
CA SER A 32 0.07 14.16 -3.00
C SER A 32 -0.20 12.65 -2.84
N LEU A 33 -0.83 12.27 -1.73
CA LEU A 33 -1.23 10.87 -1.49
C LEU A 33 -2.09 10.29 -2.62
N GLY A 34 -2.96 11.11 -3.23
CA GLY A 34 -3.78 10.71 -4.37
C GLY A 34 -2.93 10.34 -5.59
N THR A 35 -1.98 11.21 -5.95
CA THR A 35 -1.03 10.96 -7.05
C THR A 35 -0.17 9.72 -6.78
N ALA A 36 0.39 9.61 -5.58
CA ALA A 36 1.23 8.49 -5.19
C ALA A 36 0.48 7.14 -5.25
N LYS A 37 -0.79 7.10 -4.85
CA LYS A 37 -1.63 5.89 -4.95
C LYS A 37 -1.86 5.45 -6.40
N VAL A 38 -2.21 6.40 -7.28
CA VAL A 38 -2.41 6.10 -8.71
C VAL A 38 -1.13 5.58 -9.33
N TYR A 39 -0.01 6.25 -9.07
CA TYR A 39 1.29 5.84 -9.60
C TYR A 39 1.73 4.46 -9.07
N GLY A 40 1.57 4.22 -7.76
CA GLY A 40 1.86 2.91 -7.14
C GLY A 40 1.10 1.75 -7.79
N ARG A 41 -0.15 1.97 -8.21
CA ARG A 41 -0.91 0.98 -8.97
C ARG A 41 -0.28 0.68 -10.34
N LEU A 42 0.08 1.73 -11.09
CA LEU A 42 0.72 1.56 -12.40
C LEU A 42 2.07 0.82 -12.31
N VAL A 43 2.84 1.12 -11.27
CA VAL A 43 4.08 0.41 -10.95
C VAL A 43 3.80 -1.06 -10.66
N GLY A 44 2.82 -1.35 -9.80
CA GLY A 44 2.40 -2.72 -9.49
C GLY A 44 1.96 -3.49 -10.74
N ASP A 45 1.19 -2.87 -11.62
CA ASP A 45 0.74 -3.47 -12.88
C ASP A 45 1.93 -3.77 -13.81
N PHE A 46 2.85 -2.81 -13.99
CA PHE A 46 4.04 -3.01 -14.82
C PHE A 46 4.90 -4.17 -14.31
N LEU A 47 5.19 -4.20 -13.01
CA LEU A 47 5.99 -5.27 -12.40
C LEU A 47 5.27 -6.61 -12.55
N GLY A 48 4.01 -6.68 -12.14
CA GLY A 48 3.22 -7.92 -12.20
C GLY A 48 3.13 -8.50 -13.62
N ILE A 49 2.84 -7.67 -14.61
CA ILE A 49 2.75 -8.08 -16.02
C ILE A 49 4.12 -8.48 -16.57
N SER A 50 5.18 -7.73 -16.26
CA SER A 50 6.55 -8.04 -16.72
C SER A 50 6.99 -9.41 -16.23
N TYR A 51 6.74 -9.73 -14.96
CA TYR A 51 7.08 -11.03 -14.39
C TYR A 51 6.22 -12.16 -14.94
N THR A 52 4.89 -12.01 -14.91
CA THR A 52 3.96 -13.11 -15.25
C THR A 52 3.84 -13.38 -16.75
N ASN A 53 3.91 -12.35 -17.59
CA ASN A 53 3.66 -12.50 -19.03
C ASN A 53 4.93 -12.56 -19.88
N ALA A 54 6.01 -11.89 -19.46
CA ALA A 54 7.27 -11.89 -20.20
C ALA A 54 8.28 -12.85 -19.56
N LEU A 55 8.77 -12.53 -18.36
CA LEU A 55 9.88 -13.25 -17.74
C LEU A 55 9.56 -14.73 -17.47
N ALA A 56 8.38 -15.05 -16.93
CA ALA A 56 8.00 -16.44 -16.67
C ALA A 56 8.04 -17.33 -17.92
N ARG A 57 7.72 -16.79 -19.10
CA ARG A 57 7.81 -17.53 -20.37
C ARG A 57 9.25 -17.72 -20.81
N ILE A 58 10.10 -16.70 -20.60
CA ILE A 58 11.53 -16.76 -20.91
C ILE A 58 12.21 -17.79 -20.02
N TRP A 59 11.97 -17.74 -18.71
CA TRP A 59 12.53 -18.69 -17.74
C TRP A 59 12.07 -20.12 -17.99
N LYS A 60 10.83 -20.32 -18.44
CA LYS A 60 10.37 -21.66 -18.86
C LYS A 60 11.18 -22.21 -20.05
N ALA A 61 11.61 -21.36 -20.99
CA ALA A 61 12.42 -21.75 -22.12
C ALA A 61 13.93 -21.83 -21.79
N TYR A 62 14.40 -21.00 -20.85
CA TYR A 62 15.79 -20.89 -20.40
C TYR A 62 15.86 -20.84 -18.86
N PRO A 63 15.73 -21.99 -18.16
CA PRO A 63 15.60 -22.03 -16.69
C PRO A 63 16.85 -21.57 -15.93
N ASP A 64 17.98 -21.51 -16.60
CA ASP A 64 19.24 -20.99 -16.08
C ASP A 64 19.25 -19.46 -15.96
N LEU A 65 18.32 -18.76 -16.64
CA LEU A 65 18.13 -17.31 -16.53
C LEU A 65 17.19 -16.91 -15.39
N GLU A 66 16.55 -17.86 -14.71
CA GLU A 66 15.66 -17.59 -13.59
C GLU A 66 16.46 -17.33 -12.30
N PRO A 67 16.27 -16.17 -11.64
CA PRO A 67 16.94 -15.85 -10.39
C PRO A 67 16.65 -16.89 -9.30
N PRO A 68 17.62 -17.23 -8.44
CA PRO A 68 17.41 -18.19 -7.34
C PRO A 68 16.23 -17.82 -6.44
N GLU A 69 16.02 -16.53 -6.19
CA GLU A 69 14.96 -16.04 -5.30
C GLU A 69 13.56 -16.39 -5.83
N MET A 70 13.39 -16.41 -7.15
CA MET A 70 12.11 -16.71 -7.83
C MET A 70 11.80 -18.20 -7.89
N LYS A 71 12.77 -19.07 -7.63
CA LYS A 71 12.57 -20.53 -7.58
C LYS A 71 11.89 -20.98 -6.30
N THR A 72 11.90 -20.12 -5.28
CA THR A 72 11.26 -20.38 -4.00
C THR A 72 9.76 -20.10 -4.11
N PRO A 73 8.87 -20.99 -3.63
CA PRO A 73 7.46 -20.69 -3.54
C PRO A 73 7.22 -19.39 -2.76
N TYR A 74 6.38 -18.51 -3.32
CA TYR A 74 5.99 -17.29 -2.64
C TYR A 74 5.28 -17.64 -1.33
N VAL A 75 5.74 -17.04 -0.23
CA VAL A 75 5.07 -17.08 1.07
C VAL A 75 4.55 -15.69 1.35
N GLU A 76 3.22 -15.57 1.49
CA GLU A 76 2.61 -14.29 1.84
C GLU A 76 3.14 -13.82 3.20
N ALA A 77 3.66 -12.60 3.24
CA ALA A 77 4.19 -12.03 4.45
C ALA A 77 3.08 -11.91 5.50
N LYS A 78 3.33 -12.37 6.71
CA LYS A 78 2.40 -12.16 7.82
C LYS A 78 2.25 -10.65 8.07
N PRO A 79 1.02 -10.13 8.12
CA PRO A 79 0.79 -8.74 8.48
C PRO A 79 1.40 -8.41 9.83
N SER A 80 2.45 -7.60 9.81
CA SER A 80 3.12 -7.15 11.03
C SER A 80 3.62 -5.73 10.85
N LEU A 81 3.55 -4.97 11.93
CA LEU A 81 4.10 -3.62 12.02
C LEU A 81 5.44 -3.71 12.74
N THR A 82 6.41 -2.90 12.30
CA THR A 82 7.61 -2.67 13.10
C THR A 82 7.26 -1.94 14.39
N ALA A 83 8.15 -1.97 15.39
CA ALA A 83 7.96 -1.22 16.62
C ALA A 83 7.82 0.30 16.34
N GLU A 84 8.60 0.81 15.38
CA GLU A 84 8.55 2.20 14.95
C GLU A 84 7.21 2.55 14.30
N SER A 85 6.72 1.75 13.36
CA SER A 85 5.41 1.98 12.73
C SER A 85 4.27 1.90 13.74
N ARG A 86 4.33 0.95 14.68
CA ARG A 86 3.34 0.82 15.76
C ARG A 86 3.32 2.06 16.64
N ALA A 87 4.50 2.57 17.04
CA ALA A 87 4.61 3.77 17.85
C ALA A 87 4.04 5.00 17.12
N ALA A 88 4.37 5.18 15.83
CA ALA A 88 3.86 6.29 15.03
C ALA A 88 2.33 6.26 14.87
N ILE A 89 1.74 5.08 14.63
CA ILE A 89 0.28 4.93 14.53
C ILE A 89 -0.37 5.22 15.89
N GLN A 90 0.22 4.73 16.99
CA GLN A 90 -0.29 4.97 18.33
C GLN A 90 -0.28 6.46 18.70
N GLU A 91 0.78 7.18 18.36
CA GLU A 91 0.88 8.63 18.56
C GLU A 91 -0.16 9.37 17.73
N GLY A 92 -0.32 9.00 16.46
CA GLY A 92 -1.37 9.55 15.58
C GLY A 92 -2.78 9.33 16.12
N LEU A 93 -3.06 8.15 16.68
CA LEU A 93 -4.34 7.83 17.31
C LEU A 93 -4.63 8.70 18.53
N THR A 94 -3.62 8.94 19.38
CA THR A 94 -3.76 9.84 20.53
C THR A 94 -4.19 11.23 20.08
N HIS A 95 -3.51 11.80 19.07
CA HIS A 95 -3.87 13.11 18.54
C HIS A 95 -5.24 13.13 17.86
N ALA A 96 -5.63 12.05 17.16
CA ALA A 96 -6.94 11.95 16.55
C ALA A 96 -8.05 11.94 17.61
N LEU A 97 -7.88 11.20 18.70
CA LEU A 97 -8.83 11.16 19.82
C LEU A 97 -8.95 12.52 20.51
N GLU A 98 -7.83 13.20 20.78
CA GLU A 98 -7.84 14.57 21.34
C GLU A 98 -8.57 15.56 20.42
N ALA A 99 -8.38 15.44 19.10
CA ALA A 99 -9.09 16.25 18.13
C ALA A 99 -10.60 15.96 18.15
N MET A 100 -11.01 14.69 18.25
CA MET A 100 -12.41 14.30 18.35
C MET A 100 -13.08 14.88 19.60
N ASP A 101 -12.41 14.85 20.75
CA ASP A 101 -12.95 15.42 21.98
C ASP A 101 -13.14 16.94 21.87
N ARG A 102 -12.21 17.65 21.22
CA ARG A 102 -12.35 19.08 20.94
C ARG A 102 -13.53 19.37 19.99
N VAL A 103 -13.69 18.58 18.93
CA VAL A 103 -14.81 18.70 17.99
C VAL A 103 -16.14 18.51 18.73
N ARG A 104 -16.25 17.48 19.56
CA ARG A 104 -17.45 17.23 20.39
C ARG A 104 -17.73 18.40 21.34
N ALA A 105 -16.70 18.93 22.01
CA ALA A 105 -16.84 20.05 22.94
C ALA A 105 -17.30 21.34 22.24
N THR A 106 -16.72 21.67 21.08
CA THR A 106 -17.12 22.86 20.32
C THR A 106 -18.51 22.75 19.73
N MET A 107 -18.97 21.55 19.36
CA MET A 107 -20.33 21.34 18.88
C MET A 107 -21.42 21.52 19.95
N ILE A 108 -21.07 21.36 21.23
CA ILE A 108 -21.97 21.68 22.35
C ILE A 108 -22.11 23.20 22.52
N GLU A 109 -21.13 23.99 22.06
CA GLU A 109 -21.02 25.43 22.31
C GLU A 109 -21.29 26.34 21.08
N SER A 110 -21.41 25.81 19.86
CA SER A 110 -21.26 26.62 18.63
C SER A 110 -22.50 26.84 17.76
N ASP A 111 -22.47 28.00 17.09
CA ASP A 111 -23.34 28.57 16.06
C ASP A 111 -24.00 27.54 15.10
N PRO A 112 -25.34 27.59 14.88
CA PRO A 112 -26.05 26.71 13.95
C PRO A 112 -25.50 26.72 12.51
N SER A 113 -24.76 27.76 12.11
CA SER A 113 -24.13 27.85 10.78
C SER A 113 -22.86 27.02 10.62
N LEU A 114 -22.24 26.60 11.73
CA LEU A 114 -21.03 25.76 11.76
C LEU A 114 -21.32 24.34 12.29
N SER A 115 -22.60 23.98 12.44
CA SER A 115 -22.96 22.65 12.93
C SER A 115 -22.55 21.59 11.91
N LEU A 116 -21.53 20.79 12.23
CA LEU A 116 -21.31 19.52 11.54
C LEU A 116 -22.58 18.68 11.66
N ARG A 117 -22.96 17.98 10.59
CA ARG A 117 -24.11 17.08 10.68
C ARG A 117 -23.71 15.94 11.62
N LYS A 118 -24.68 15.41 12.36
CA LYS A 118 -24.45 14.25 13.24
C LYS A 118 -23.80 13.06 12.50
N GLY A 119 -24.09 12.91 11.21
CA GLY A 119 -23.46 11.90 10.34
C GLY A 119 -21.96 12.14 10.12
N ASP A 120 -21.52 13.40 9.98
CA ASP A 120 -20.13 13.75 9.68
C ASP A 120 -19.19 13.37 10.85
N ILE A 121 -19.66 13.53 12.10
CA ILE A 121 -18.90 13.09 13.29
C ILE A 121 -18.84 11.57 13.37
N ALA A 122 -19.97 10.89 13.14
CA ALA A 122 -20.04 9.44 13.23
C ALA A 122 -19.12 8.77 12.20
N GLU A 123 -19.02 9.35 10.99
CA GLU A 123 -18.05 8.92 9.99
C GLU A 123 -16.60 9.13 10.48
N LEU A 124 -16.30 10.28 11.08
CA LEU A 124 -14.97 10.54 11.65
C LEU A 124 -14.61 9.57 12.78
N GLU A 125 -15.54 9.30 13.70
CA GLU A 125 -15.39 8.31 14.78
C GLU A 125 -15.11 6.92 14.20
N ALA A 126 -15.87 6.50 13.20
CA ALA A 126 -15.65 5.23 12.52
C ALA A 126 -14.26 5.12 11.88
N THR A 127 -13.70 6.22 11.37
CA THR A 127 -12.31 6.22 10.84
C THR A 127 -11.26 6.08 11.95
N VAL A 128 -11.48 6.69 13.12
CA VAL A 128 -10.58 6.54 14.28
C VAL A 128 -10.63 5.10 14.80
N ASP A 129 -11.83 4.52 14.91
CA ASP A 129 -12.02 3.14 15.32
C ASP A 129 -11.35 2.16 14.35
N ALA A 130 -11.43 2.43 13.04
CA ALA A 130 -10.75 1.64 12.02
C ALA A 130 -9.22 1.70 12.14
N LEU A 131 -8.65 2.87 12.47
CA LEU A 131 -7.22 3.02 12.73
C LEU A 131 -6.77 2.25 13.97
N ALA A 132 -7.57 2.29 15.04
CA ALA A 132 -7.31 1.52 16.26
C ALA A 132 -7.37 0.00 15.99
N ALA A 133 -8.38 -0.45 15.25
CA ALA A 133 -8.50 -1.85 14.84
C ALA A 133 -7.32 -2.30 13.97
N PHE A 134 -6.83 -1.44 13.08
CA PHE A 134 -5.65 -1.72 12.26
C PHE A 134 -4.37 -1.89 13.10
N LEU A 135 -4.20 -1.09 14.17
CA LEU A 135 -3.07 -1.21 15.07
C LEU A 135 -3.03 -2.57 15.79
N GLU A 136 -4.18 -3.06 16.21
CA GLU A 136 -4.35 -4.37 16.85
C GLU A 136 -4.21 -5.52 15.86
N ARG A 137 -4.77 -5.35 14.66
CA ARG A 137 -4.80 -6.36 13.59
C ARG A 137 -4.38 -5.73 12.26
N PRO A 138 -3.06 -5.59 12.02
CA PRO A 138 -2.57 -5.07 10.76
C PRO A 138 -3.06 -5.94 9.61
N ARG A 139 -3.46 -5.31 8.50
CA ARG A 139 -3.89 -6.00 7.28
C ARG A 139 -3.34 -5.26 6.05
N PHE A 140 -2.76 -5.99 5.11
CA PHE A 140 -2.20 -5.39 3.89
C PHE A 140 -3.16 -5.40 2.70
N ARG A 141 -4.26 -6.13 2.81
CA ARG A 141 -5.33 -6.23 1.81
C ARG A 141 -6.67 -6.15 2.53
N GLU A 142 -7.68 -5.65 1.83
CA GLU A 142 -9.05 -5.79 2.30
C GLU A 142 -9.41 -7.28 2.27
N GLU A 143 -9.94 -7.78 3.40
CA GLU A 143 -10.58 -9.09 3.39
C GLU A 143 -11.86 -8.95 2.56
N PRO A 144 -12.14 -9.88 1.62
CA PRO A 144 -13.38 -9.85 0.88
C PRO A 144 -14.55 -9.86 1.87
N SER A 145 -15.51 -8.95 1.71
CA SER A 145 -16.69 -8.92 2.58
C SER A 145 -17.38 -10.28 2.51
N THR A 146 -17.46 -10.98 3.63
CA THR A 146 -18.16 -12.28 3.73
C THR A 146 -19.68 -12.16 3.75
N ASP A 147 -20.23 -10.98 3.43
CA ASP A 147 -21.66 -10.79 3.31
C ASP A 147 -22.15 -11.29 1.93
N VAL A 148 -22.58 -12.56 1.92
CA VAL A 148 -23.50 -13.15 0.94
C VAL A 148 -24.76 -13.60 1.69
#